data_AF-A0A4U5JL00-F1
#
_entry.id   AF-A0A4U5JL00-F1
#
_cell.length_a   1.000
_cell.length_b   1.000
_cell.length_c   1.000
_cell.angle_alpha   90.00
_cell.angle_beta   90.00
_cell.angle_gamma   90.00
#
_symmetry.space_group_name_H-M   'P 1'
#
loop_
_entity.id
_entity.type
_entity.pdbx_description
1 polymer ?
#
loop_
_entity_poly.entity_id
_entity_poly.type
_entity_poly.pdbx_seq_one_letter_code
_entity_poly.pdbx_strand_id
1 'polypeptide(L)'
;MHRQVGITQAPMNFRPLLCCLFFSLSAGACSPPNARHPISDAGLSPIESETSLLAERRAESAVIERAETKQPLKLCPSLDFSVFIENFLADERLQEAFTRFPYETVQYDPQDLDRAPRVLLLQKAEVNFPLILNRRLLAEKGVEIEISKKSSNRYEVFTHSQGSGAYSRAYLFQKYAACWFLISMTDGST
;
A
#
# COMPACT_ATOMS: atom_id res chain seq x y z
N MET A 1 25.72 -53.20 -0.45
CA MET A 1 24.89 -53.37 -1.67
C MET A 1 24.57 -51.99 -2.21
N HIS A 2 24.87 -51.71 -3.48
CA HIS A 2 24.57 -50.42 -4.13
C HIS A 2 23.11 -50.33 -4.56
N ARG A 3 22.55 -49.11 -4.52
CA ARG A 3 21.77 -48.58 -5.65
C ARG A 3 21.72 -47.05 -5.62
N GLN A 4 22.54 -46.44 -6.46
CA GLN A 4 22.26 -45.11 -6.99
C GLN A 4 21.12 -45.25 -8.01
N VAL A 5 20.22 -44.26 -8.06
CA VAL A 5 19.45 -43.93 -9.27
C VAL A 5 19.41 -42.41 -9.34
N GLY A 6 19.86 -41.85 -10.47
CA GLY A 6 19.81 -40.43 -10.75
C GLY A 6 19.34 -40.19 -12.18
N ILE A 7 18.51 -39.16 -12.36
CA ILE A 7 18.11 -38.54 -13.64
C ILE A 7 17.88 -37.06 -13.27
N THR A 8 18.78 -36.11 -13.51
CA THR A 8 19.25 -35.49 -14.78
C THR A 8 18.21 -34.58 -15.46
N GLN A 9 18.67 -33.36 -15.82
CA GLN A 9 18.09 -32.35 -16.74
C GLN A 9 17.41 -31.09 -16.14
N ALA A 10 18.19 -30.00 -16.15
CA ALA A 10 17.75 -28.67 -16.61
C ALA A 10 18.25 -28.51 -18.09
N PRO A 11 18.14 -27.34 -18.79
CA PRO A 11 17.43 -26.09 -18.48
C PRO A 11 16.54 -25.60 -19.64
N MET A 12 15.70 -24.57 -19.44
CA MET A 12 15.29 -23.67 -20.55
C MET A 12 15.17 -22.21 -20.10
N ASN A 13 16.10 -21.38 -20.61
CA ASN A 13 15.94 -19.93 -20.71
C ASN A 13 14.91 -19.61 -21.80
N PHE A 14 14.06 -18.61 -21.59
CA PHE A 14 13.40 -17.93 -22.71
C PHE A 14 13.30 -16.42 -22.46
N ARG A 15 14.24 -15.70 -23.09
CA ARG A 15 14.14 -14.26 -23.38
C ARG A 15 13.52 -14.13 -24.78
N PRO A 16 12.71 -13.09 -25.00
CA PRO A 16 12.86 -12.33 -26.24
C PRO A 16 13.23 -10.86 -25.96
N LEU A 17 14.04 -10.32 -26.86
CA LEU A 17 14.35 -8.90 -27.02
C LEU A 17 13.40 -8.27 -28.08
N LEU A 18 13.59 -6.97 -28.34
CA LEU A 18 13.00 -6.17 -29.43
C LEU A 18 11.49 -5.84 -29.26
N CYS A 19 10.97 -4.70 -29.76
CA CYS A 19 11.58 -3.68 -30.63
C CYS A 19 11.03 -2.26 -30.36
N CYS A 20 11.74 -1.27 -30.93
CA CYS A 20 11.39 0.12 -31.30
C CYS A 20 9.92 0.60 -31.12
N LEU A 21 9.67 1.88 -30.83
CA LEU A 21 9.81 2.98 -31.80
C LEU A 21 10.17 4.36 -31.22
N PHE A 22 10.83 5.15 -32.06
CA PHE A 22 11.22 6.56 -31.85
C PHE A 22 10.15 7.53 -32.39
N PHE A 23 10.40 8.84 -32.20
CA PHE A 23 9.86 10.00 -32.95
C PHE A 23 8.40 10.39 -32.63
N SER A 24 8.01 11.68 -32.54
CA SER A 24 8.72 12.95 -32.80
C SER A 24 8.32 14.07 -31.83
N LEU A 25 9.22 15.03 -31.63
CA LEU A 25 8.89 16.40 -31.20
C LEU A 25 8.15 17.16 -32.31
N SER A 26 7.20 18.02 -31.94
CA SER A 26 6.85 19.19 -32.73
C SER A 26 6.50 20.37 -31.81
N ALA A 27 7.39 21.37 -31.77
CA ALA A 27 7.12 22.65 -31.14
C ALA A 27 6.40 23.58 -32.13
N GLY A 28 5.45 24.37 -31.64
CA GLY A 28 4.81 25.46 -32.37
C GLY A 28 4.77 26.71 -31.51
N ALA A 29 5.18 27.85 -32.06
CA ALA A 29 5.45 29.08 -31.30
C ALA A 29 4.76 30.33 -31.89
N CYS A 30 4.49 31.29 -31.00
CA CYS A 30 4.44 32.75 -31.22
C CYS A 30 3.36 33.41 -32.13
N SER A 31 2.37 34.00 -31.44
CA SER A 31 2.11 35.46 -31.36
C SER A 31 1.28 36.25 -32.41
N PRO A 32 0.62 37.38 -32.01
CA PRO A 32 -0.42 38.13 -32.78
C PRO A 32 0.08 39.56 -33.20
N PRO A 33 -0.75 40.54 -33.71
CA PRO A 33 -1.63 41.36 -32.82
C PRO A 33 -2.84 42.16 -33.44
N ASN A 34 -3.67 42.76 -32.56
CA ASN A 34 -4.30 44.11 -32.63
C ASN A 34 -5.45 44.50 -33.62
N ALA A 35 -6.57 44.99 -33.07
CA ALA A 35 -7.42 46.09 -33.60
C ALA A 35 -8.33 46.69 -32.48
N ARG A 36 -8.81 47.95 -32.59
CA ARG A 36 -9.43 48.72 -31.48
C ARG A 36 -10.78 49.42 -31.81
N HIS A 37 -11.63 49.59 -30.78
CA HIS A 37 -12.62 50.68 -30.52
C HIS A 37 -13.87 50.83 -31.45
N PRO A 38 -14.96 51.55 -31.05
CA PRO A 38 -15.12 52.57 -29.98
C PRO A 38 -16.26 52.34 -28.95
N ILE A 39 -16.77 53.42 -28.33
CA ILE A 39 -17.37 53.55 -26.97
C ILE A 39 -18.75 54.25 -26.98
N SER A 40 -19.65 53.89 -26.04
CA SER A 40 -20.66 54.72 -25.30
C SER A 40 -21.81 53.82 -24.78
N ASP A 41 -22.51 54.07 -23.66
CA ASP A 41 -22.23 54.91 -22.48
C ASP A 41 -23.16 54.53 -21.29
N ALA A 42 -22.79 54.95 -20.08
CA ALA A 42 -23.60 55.10 -18.84
C ALA A 42 -24.46 53.91 -18.30
N GLY A 43 -24.21 53.50 -17.04
CA GLY A 43 -25.13 52.61 -16.31
C GLY A 43 -24.71 52.01 -14.96
N LEU A 44 -24.35 52.85 -13.97
CA LEU A 44 -24.24 52.55 -12.51
C LEU A 44 -23.33 51.40 -12.00
N SER A 45 -22.61 51.73 -10.92
CA SER A 45 -21.89 50.86 -9.95
C SER A 45 -22.78 49.76 -9.31
N PRO A 46 -22.23 48.63 -8.78
CA PRO A 46 -21.01 48.62 -7.96
C PRO A 46 -19.95 47.53 -8.19
N ILE A 47 -18.79 47.82 -7.61
CA ILE A 47 -17.57 47.03 -7.53
C ILE A 47 -17.77 45.86 -6.57
N GLU A 48 -18.06 44.65 -7.05
CA GLU A 48 -18.08 43.43 -6.21
C GLU A 48 -18.09 42.10 -7.01
N SER A 49 -17.07 41.83 -7.85
CA SER A 49 -17.00 40.51 -8.53
C SER A 49 -15.62 39.97 -8.96
N GLU A 50 -14.54 40.75 -8.89
CA GLU A 50 -13.22 40.28 -9.37
C GLU A 50 -12.44 39.40 -8.36
N THR A 51 -12.85 39.38 -7.10
CA THR A 51 -12.21 38.56 -6.05
C THR A 51 -12.68 37.10 -6.03
N SER A 52 -13.89 36.78 -6.51
CA SER A 52 -14.40 35.39 -6.53
C SER A 52 -13.71 34.54 -7.60
N LEU A 53 -13.67 35.03 -8.84
CA LEU A 53 -13.10 34.32 -9.99
C LEU A 53 -11.61 33.99 -9.86
N LEU A 54 -10.86 34.79 -9.10
CA LEU A 54 -9.46 34.53 -8.76
C LEU A 54 -9.29 33.55 -7.59
N ALA A 55 -10.28 33.44 -6.69
CA ALA A 55 -10.32 32.42 -5.64
C ALA A 55 -10.72 31.05 -6.20
N GLU A 56 -11.73 31.00 -7.08
CA GLU A 56 -12.21 29.76 -7.71
C GLU A 56 -11.13 29.11 -8.60
N ARG A 57 -10.43 29.87 -9.46
CA ARG A 57 -9.28 29.34 -10.22
C ARG A 57 -8.14 28.86 -9.34
N ARG A 58 -7.94 29.46 -8.16
CA ARG A 58 -6.91 29.03 -7.19
C ARG A 58 -7.31 27.74 -6.47
N ALA A 59 -8.61 27.50 -6.29
CA ALA A 59 -9.15 26.23 -5.82
C ALA A 59 -8.98 25.12 -6.87
N GLU A 60 -9.36 25.36 -8.14
CA GLU A 60 -9.17 24.37 -9.22
C GLU A 60 -7.69 24.02 -9.44
N SER A 61 -6.79 25.01 -9.41
CA SER A 61 -5.36 24.77 -9.55
C SER A 61 -4.76 23.94 -8.40
N ALA A 62 -5.38 23.93 -7.21
CA ALA A 62 -4.97 23.12 -6.07
C ALA A 62 -5.58 21.70 -6.07
N VAL A 63 -6.65 21.45 -6.85
CA VAL A 63 -7.26 20.12 -6.99
C VAL A 63 -6.42 19.23 -7.91
N ILE A 64 -5.73 19.79 -8.90
CA ILE A 64 -4.92 19.04 -9.87
C ILE A 64 -3.60 18.53 -9.26
N GLU A 65 -3.03 19.21 -8.26
CA GLU A 65 -1.78 18.79 -7.60
C GLU A 65 -1.97 17.68 -6.53
N ARG A 66 -3.22 17.26 -6.27
CA ARG A 66 -3.54 16.05 -5.49
C ARG A 66 -3.97 14.86 -6.35
N ALA A 67 -3.60 14.85 -7.64
CA ALA A 67 -3.40 13.61 -8.37
C ALA A 67 -2.17 12.87 -7.79
N GLU A 68 -2.30 12.35 -6.57
CA GLU A 68 -1.31 11.50 -5.92
C GLU A 68 -0.96 10.40 -6.90
N THR A 69 0.26 10.44 -7.44
CA THR A 69 0.68 9.49 -8.45
C THR A 69 0.70 8.12 -7.79
N LYS A 70 -0.31 7.29 -8.10
CA LYS A 70 -0.32 5.85 -7.78
C LYS A 70 0.74 5.16 -8.64
N GLN A 71 2.02 5.48 -8.39
CA GLN A 71 3.14 4.71 -8.88
C GLN A 71 2.94 3.25 -8.47
N PRO A 72 3.02 2.31 -9.41
CA PRO A 72 2.76 0.91 -9.13
C PRO A 72 3.88 0.35 -8.26
N LEU A 73 3.54 0.04 -7.00
CA LEU A 73 4.39 -0.67 -6.04
C LEU A 73 4.59 -2.12 -6.50
N LYS A 74 5.42 -2.31 -7.53
CA LYS A 74 5.71 -3.61 -8.17
C LYS A 74 7.02 -4.25 -7.73
N LEU A 75 7.84 -3.55 -6.95
CA LEU A 75 9.11 -4.05 -6.42
C LEU A 75 8.94 -4.42 -4.96
N CYS A 76 9.60 -5.50 -4.54
CA CYS A 76 9.58 -5.92 -3.15
C CYS A 76 10.28 -4.88 -2.25
N PRO A 77 9.70 -4.46 -1.11
CA PRO A 77 10.30 -3.44 -0.24
C PRO A 77 11.64 -3.86 0.35
N SER A 78 11.80 -5.16 0.66
CA SER A 78 13.08 -5.77 1.01
C SER A 78 13.02 -7.30 0.93
N LEU A 79 14.17 -7.93 0.66
CA LEU A 79 14.34 -9.38 0.78
C LEU A 79 14.55 -9.82 2.24
N ASP A 80 15.09 -8.92 3.06
CA ASP A 80 15.25 -9.07 4.51
C ASP A 80 13.94 -8.73 5.23
N PHE A 81 13.55 -9.56 6.19
CA PHE A 81 12.26 -9.39 6.86
C PHE A 81 12.22 -8.17 7.79
N SER A 82 13.30 -7.89 8.51
CA SER A 82 13.37 -6.77 9.46
C SER A 82 13.28 -5.42 8.74
N VAL A 83 13.93 -5.28 7.59
CA VAL A 83 13.77 -4.09 6.74
C VAL A 83 12.39 -4.06 6.04
N PHE A 84 11.86 -5.22 5.63
CA PHE A 84 10.53 -5.30 5.02
C PHE A 84 9.43 -4.83 5.99
N ILE A 85 9.44 -5.30 7.25
CA ILE A 85 8.35 -5.02 8.18
C ILE A 85 8.31 -3.54 8.60
N GLU A 86 9.45 -2.88 8.80
CA GLU A 86 9.46 -1.44 9.12
C GLU A 86 8.91 -0.60 7.95
N ASN A 87 9.22 -0.96 6.70
CA ASN A 87 8.61 -0.34 5.51
C ASN A 87 7.09 -0.62 5.43
N PHE A 88 6.68 -1.88 5.66
CA PHE A 88 5.28 -2.31 5.65
C PHE A 88 4.44 -1.57 6.72
N LEU A 89 4.99 -1.38 7.92
CA LEU A 89 4.33 -0.64 9.00
C LEU A 89 4.26 0.87 8.72
N ALA A 90 5.18 1.43 7.93
CA ALA A 90 5.26 2.87 7.67
C ALA A 90 4.31 3.38 6.57
N ASP A 91 3.94 2.54 5.59
CA ASP A 91 3.11 2.94 4.44
C ASP A 91 1.89 2.02 4.26
N GLU A 92 0.70 2.61 4.36
CA GLU A 92 -0.57 1.95 4.12
C GLU A 92 -0.66 1.33 2.71
N ARG A 93 -0.08 1.99 1.70
CA ARG A 93 -0.06 1.49 0.32
C ARG A 93 0.84 0.27 0.16
N LEU A 94 1.88 0.12 0.99
CA LEU A 94 2.65 -1.11 1.09
C LEU A 94 1.83 -2.22 1.77
N GLN A 95 1.03 -1.93 2.79
CA GLN A 95 0.11 -2.93 3.35
C GLN A 95 -0.94 -3.37 2.31
N GLU A 96 -1.48 -2.43 1.54
CA GLU A 96 -2.45 -2.66 0.47
C GLU A 96 -1.89 -3.53 -0.68
N ALA A 97 -0.59 -3.40 -0.97
CA ALA A 97 0.10 -4.11 -2.05
C ALA A 97 0.72 -5.46 -1.63
N PHE A 98 1.16 -5.57 -0.36
CA PHE A 98 1.86 -6.76 0.17
C PHE A 98 1.02 -7.57 1.17
N THR A 99 -0.29 -7.34 1.22
CA THR A 99 -1.26 -8.30 1.79
C THR A 99 -1.80 -9.20 0.68
N ARG A 100 -1.83 -10.52 0.92
CA ARG A 100 -2.46 -11.47 -0.01
C ARG A 100 -3.96 -11.57 0.25
N PHE A 101 -4.70 -11.71 -0.85
CA PHE A 101 -6.14 -11.90 -0.85
C PHE A 101 -6.51 -13.28 -1.44
N PRO A 102 -7.52 -13.99 -0.90
CA PRO A 102 -8.26 -13.65 0.32
C PRO A 102 -7.36 -13.61 1.55
N TYR A 103 -7.62 -12.65 2.44
CA TYR A 103 -6.88 -12.42 3.66
C TYR A 103 -7.58 -13.17 4.80
N GLU A 104 -6.86 -14.06 5.46
CA GLU A 104 -7.44 -14.92 6.49
C GLU A 104 -7.44 -14.21 7.85
N THR A 105 -8.58 -14.21 8.52
CA THR A 105 -8.69 -13.75 9.91
C THR A 105 -9.23 -14.86 10.78
N VAL A 106 -8.53 -15.14 11.88
CA VAL A 106 -8.84 -16.22 12.83
C VAL A 106 -9.26 -15.57 14.14
N GLN A 107 -10.45 -15.91 14.63
CA GLN A 107 -11.05 -15.33 15.83
C GLN A 107 -11.44 -16.44 16.81
N TYR A 108 -10.90 -16.41 18.02
CA TYR A 108 -11.33 -17.28 19.11
C TYR A 108 -12.59 -16.74 19.78
N ASP A 109 -13.35 -17.62 20.43
CA ASP A 109 -14.50 -17.23 21.24
C ASP A 109 -14.02 -17.03 22.69
N PRO A 110 -13.98 -15.79 23.23
CA PRO A 110 -13.40 -15.53 24.55
C PRO A 110 -14.21 -16.15 25.70
N GLN A 111 -15.41 -16.65 25.41
CA GLN A 111 -16.25 -17.37 26.38
C GLN A 111 -16.16 -18.90 26.26
N ASP A 112 -15.50 -19.42 25.22
CA ASP A 112 -15.48 -20.86 24.89
C ASP A 112 -14.22 -21.21 24.06
N LEU A 113 -13.07 -21.31 24.74
CA LEU A 113 -11.77 -21.56 24.10
C LEU A 113 -11.62 -22.99 23.52
N ASP A 114 -12.47 -23.93 23.94
CA ASP A 114 -12.52 -25.29 23.39
C ASP A 114 -13.26 -25.34 22.03
N ARG A 115 -14.00 -24.28 21.69
CA ARG A 115 -14.64 -24.12 20.38
C ARG A 115 -13.61 -23.90 19.28
N ALA A 116 -13.83 -24.56 18.14
CA ALA A 116 -13.05 -24.28 16.94
C ALA A 116 -13.12 -22.78 16.57
N PRO A 117 -11.99 -22.11 16.27
CA PRO A 117 -11.97 -20.69 15.96
C PRO A 117 -12.75 -20.39 14.68
N ARG A 118 -13.35 -19.20 14.63
CA ARG A 118 -14.00 -18.69 13.40
C ARG A 118 -12.91 -18.26 12.44
N VAL A 119 -12.97 -18.74 11.20
CA VAL A 119 -12.06 -18.34 10.12
C VAL A 119 -12.87 -17.58 9.08
N LEU A 120 -12.48 -16.33 8.80
CA LEU A 120 -13.06 -15.49 7.75
C LEU A 120 -12.03 -15.24 6.67
N LEU A 121 -12.46 -15.34 5.40
CA LEU A 121 -11.62 -15.12 4.22
C LEU A 121 -12.04 -13.81 3.54
N LEU A 122 -11.41 -12.71 3.95
CA LEU A 122 -11.78 -11.36 3.52
C LEU A 122 -11.19 -11.06 2.14
N GLN A 123 -12.02 -10.52 1.24
CA GLN A 123 -11.57 -9.89 0.00
C GLN A 123 -10.99 -8.50 0.28
N LYS A 124 -10.26 -7.96 -0.70
CA LYS A 124 -9.63 -6.65 -0.57
C LYS A 124 -10.60 -5.50 -0.27
N ALA A 125 -11.84 -5.59 -0.78
CA ALA A 125 -12.88 -4.59 -0.53
C ALA A 125 -13.50 -4.68 0.89
N GLU A 126 -13.24 -5.75 1.63
CA GLU A 126 -13.75 -5.99 2.99
C GLU A 126 -12.71 -5.64 4.07
N VAL A 127 -11.47 -5.34 3.66
CA VAL A 127 -10.38 -4.94 4.56
C VAL A 127 -10.26 -3.43 4.63
N ASN A 128 -10.31 -2.91 5.85
CA ASN A 128 -9.92 -1.54 6.15
C ASN A 128 -8.40 -1.50 6.42
N PHE A 129 -7.71 -0.58 5.76
CA PHE A 129 -6.29 -0.32 5.97
C PHE A 129 -6.09 0.91 6.88
N PRO A 130 -4.94 1.03 7.57
CA PRO A 130 -3.87 0.02 7.68
C PRO A 130 -4.29 -1.19 8.52
N LEU A 131 -3.83 -2.38 8.13
CA LEU A 131 -4.07 -3.64 8.87
C LEU A 131 -3.26 -3.68 10.18
N ILE A 132 -2.07 -3.09 10.17
CA ILE A 132 -1.23 -2.89 11.35
C ILE A 132 -0.88 -1.41 11.43
N LEU A 133 -1.18 -0.77 12.57
CA LEU A 133 -0.80 0.63 12.79
C LEU A 133 0.72 0.79 12.72
N ASN A 134 1.18 1.97 12.32
CA ASN A 134 2.63 2.26 12.31
C ASN A 134 3.21 2.21 13.73
N ARG A 135 4.52 1.95 13.81
CA ARG A 135 5.25 1.73 15.07
C ARG A 135 5.09 2.87 16.09
N ARG A 136 4.95 4.12 15.63
CA ARG A 136 4.71 5.29 16.48
C ARG A 136 3.31 5.27 17.09
N LEU A 137 2.27 5.07 16.27
CA LEU A 137 0.88 5.00 16.75
C LEU A 137 0.62 3.80 17.67
N LEU A 138 1.37 2.69 17.50
CA LEU A 138 1.34 1.57 18.43
C LEU A 138 1.96 1.97 19.79
N ALA A 139 3.15 2.59 19.79
CA ALA A 139 3.79 3.06 21.01
C ALA A 139 2.94 4.13 21.75
N GLU A 140 2.31 5.07 21.03
CA GLU A 140 1.38 6.06 21.59
C GLU A 140 0.12 5.42 22.21
N LYS A 141 -0.21 4.16 21.84
CA LYS A 141 -1.30 3.36 22.41
C LYS A 141 -0.85 2.39 23.51
N GLY A 142 0.43 2.41 23.91
CA GLY A 142 0.97 1.42 24.85
C GLY A 142 0.96 0.00 24.27
N VAL A 143 1.16 -0.13 22.95
CA VAL A 143 1.26 -1.41 22.23
C VAL A 143 2.67 -1.58 21.71
N GLU A 144 3.26 -2.72 22.02
CA GLU A 144 4.58 -3.14 21.56
C GLU A 144 4.47 -4.15 20.41
N ILE A 145 5.59 -4.37 19.70
CA ILE A 145 5.71 -5.35 18.63
C ILE A 145 6.82 -6.35 18.98
N GLU A 146 6.50 -7.64 18.95
CA GLU A 146 7.48 -8.72 18.93
C GLU A 146 7.55 -9.35 17.53
N ILE A 147 8.76 -9.70 17.06
CA ILE A 147 8.96 -10.37 15.77
C ILE A 147 9.56 -11.77 16.01
N SER A 148 8.81 -12.81 15.68
CA SER A 148 9.17 -14.20 15.88
C SER A 148 9.44 -14.90 14.54
N LYS A 149 10.67 -15.37 14.32
CA LYS A 149 11.04 -16.14 13.13
C LYS A 149 10.57 -17.59 13.28
N LYS A 150 9.68 -18.05 12.40
CA LYS A 150 9.17 -19.44 12.41
C LYS A 150 9.93 -20.34 11.43
N SER A 151 10.39 -19.81 10.30
CA SER A 151 11.26 -20.52 9.35
C SER A 151 12.06 -19.54 8.48
N SER A 152 12.79 -20.03 7.47
CA SER A 152 13.42 -19.18 6.45
C SER A 152 12.42 -18.36 5.64
N ASN A 153 11.18 -18.82 5.53
CA ASN A 153 10.12 -18.24 4.70
C ASN A 153 8.88 -17.82 5.51
N ARG A 154 8.89 -17.91 6.85
CA ARG A 154 7.76 -17.51 7.70
C ARG A 154 8.23 -16.72 8.92
N TYR A 155 7.55 -15.61 9.16
CA TYR A 155 7.66 -14.78 10.36
C TYR A 155 6.26 -14.54 10.93
N GLU A 156 6.18 -14.39 12.24
CA GLU A 156 4.99 -13.97 12.94
C GLU A 156 5.31 -12.68 13.67
N VAL A 157 4.44 -11.68 13.53
CA VAL A 157 4.57 -10.38 14.19
C VAL A 157 3.46 -10.31 15.21
N PHE A 158 3.80 -10.24 16.49
CA PHE A 158 2.84 -10.09 17.57
C PHE A 158 2.69 -8.62 17.94
N THR A 159 1.49 -8.21 18.30
CA THR A 159 1.25 -6.98 19.05
C THR A 159 0.75 -7.32 20.44
N HIS A 160 1.32 -6.71 21.47
CA HIS A 160 0.92 -6.91 22.87
C HIS A 160 0.77 -5.58 23.60
N SER A 161 -0.16 -5.50 24.55
CA SER A 161 -0.25 -4.35 25.45
C SER A 161 0.95 -4.36 26.39
N GLN A 162 1.57 -3.20 26.62
CA GLN A 162 2.75 -3.07 27.49
C GLN A 162 2.50 -3.69 28.87
N GLY A 163 3.43 -4.54 29.32
CA GLY A 163 3.38 -5.23 30.61
C GLY A 163 2.39 -6.39 30.72
N SER A 164 1.57 -6.69 29.70
CA SER A 164 0.57 -7.78 29.77
C SER A 164 1.18 -9.19 29.60
N GLY A 165 2.27 -9.32 28.86
CA GLY A 165 2.90 -10.61 28.52
C GLY A 165 2.12 -11.50 27.54
N ALA A 166 0.86 -11.14 27.22
CA ALA A 166 0.01 -11.81 26.25
C ALA A 166 -0.12 -10.96 24.98
N TYR A 167 -0.12 -11.61 23.81
CA TYR A 167 -0.37 -10.91 22.55
C TYR A 167 -1.88 -10.65 22.38
N SER A 168 -2.23 -9.48 21.86
CA SER A 168 -3.60 -9.17 21.44
C SER A 168 -3.86 -9.61 19.99
N ARG A 169 -2.83 -9.58 19.13
CA ARG A 169 -2.91 -10.09 17.74
C ARG A 169 -1.60 -10.70 17.29
N ALA A 170 -1.69 -11.71 16.43
CA ALA A 170 -0.56 -12.31 15.73
C ALA A 170 -0.77 -12.20 14.21
N TYR A 171 0.20 -11.62 13.49
CA TYR A 171 0.15 -11.41 12.04
C TYR A 171 1.16 -12.33 11.36
N LEU A 172 0.70 -13.20 10.47
CA LEU A 172 1.53 -14.19 9.80
C LEU A 172 2.03 -13.65 8.45
N PHE A 173 3.34 -13.60 8.31
CA PHE A 173 4.03 -13.25 7.08
C PHE A 173 4.66 -14.48 6.44
N GLN A 174 4.45 -14.65 5.13
CA GLN A 174 4.96 -15.76 4.33
C GLN A 174 5.72 -15.22 3.12
N LYS A 175 6.89 -15.78 2.84
CA LYS A 175 7.67 -15.48 1.64
C LYS A 175 7.11 -16.25 0.45
N TYR A 176 6.85 -15.55 -0.65
CA TYR A 176 6.49 -16.11 -1.95
C TYR A 176 7.49 -15.62 -3.00
N ALA A 177 8.13 -16.55 -3.69
CA ALA A 177 9.30 -16.28 -4.52
C ALA A 177 10.34 -15.42 -3.77
N ALA A 178 10.57 -14.17 -4.22
CA ALA A 178 11.53 -13.26 -3.60
C ALA A 178 10.93 -12.26 -2.60
N CYS A 179 9.61 -12.26 -2.33
CA CYS A 179 9.00 -11.21 -1.48
C CYS A 179 8.15 -11.74 -0.33
N TRP A 180 8.06 -10.92 0.72
CA TRP A 180 7.23 -11.15 1.91
C TRP A 180 5.82 -10.63 1.70
N PHE A 181 4.85 -11.34 2.25
CA PHE A 181 3.45 -10.94 2.23
C PHE A 181 2.77 -11.26 3.57
N LEU A 182 1.91 -10.37 4.02
CA LEU A 182 0.94 -10.64 5.08
C LEU A 182 -0.14 -11.58 4.53
N ILE A 183 -0.43 -12.68 5.23
CA ILE A 183 -1.40 -13.70 4.77
C ILE A 183 -2.53 -14.00 5.76
N SER A 184 -2.29 -13.84 7.06
CA SER A 184 -3.36 -13.96 8.06
C SER A 184 -3.13 -13.10 9.30
N MET A 185 -4.20 -12.87 10.05
CA MET A 185 -4.16 -12.34 11.41
C MET A 185 -5.02 -13.18 12.33
N THR A 186 -4.48 -13.50 13.49
CA THR A 186 -5.18 -14.16 14.60
C THR A 186 -5.46 -13.14 15.68
N ASP A 187 -6.72 -12.98 16.06
CA ASP A 187 -7.12 -12.20 17.22
C ASP A 187 -6.97 -13.06 18.47
N GLY A 188 -6.06 -12.64 19.36
CA GLY A 188 -5.76 -13.27 20.64
C GLY A 188 -6.26 -12.44 21.83
N SER A 189 -7.05 -11.39 21.60
CA SER A 189 -7.65 -10.63 22.68
C SER A 189 -8.71 -11.46 23.44
N THR A 190 -8.61 -11.42 24.77
CA THR A 190 -9.46 -12.13 25.74
C THR A 190 -10.20 -11.15 26.63
#